data_AF-A0A2W0CFZ8-F1
#
_entry.id   AF-A0A2W0CFZ8-F1
#
_cell.length_a   1.000
_cell.length_b   1.000
_cell.length_c   1.000
_cell.angle_alpha   90.00
_cell.angle_beta   90.00
_cell.angle_gamma   90.00
#
_symmetry.space_group_name_H-M   'P 1'
#
loop_
_entity.id
_entity.type
_entity.pdbx_description
1 polymer ?
#
loop_
_entity_poly.entity_id
_entity_poly.type
_entity_poly.pdbx_seq_one_letter_code
_entity_poly.pdbx_strand_id
1 'polypeptide(L)'
;MSIVEDMRNKISDLEGTIEEYKRISEKLPTEINYIVQNLLNHQLNDLRFRLERFTFLKTEKQCTECNNWIKESEEPVQLNYQYNKTRPIHMTLCTNCMSAIDKVMVTNEAEPKWGLRPGTIKQDRHLGKLKVFEEMGLIKSTGRYIKIHEIVMRAYYEPKLLERGRKSKKSANKDVQDTNTVQEVERENS
;
A
#
# COMPACT_ATOMS: atom_id res chain seq x y z
N MET A 1 -37.51 1.06 17.63
CA MET A 1 -36.25 0.31 17.75
C MET A 1 -35.13 1.18 17.22
N SER A 2 -34.00 1.24 17.91
CA SER A 2 -32.88 2.09 17.53
C SER A 2 -32.18 1.52 16.29
N ILE A 3 -31.83 2.35 15.32
CA ILE A 3 -31.10 1.95 14.10
C ILE A 3 -29.82 1.17 14.45
N VAL A 4 -29.17 1.53 15.55
CA VAL A 4 -27.99 0.83 16.09
C VAL A 4 -28.31 -0.61 16.51
N GLU A 5 -29.48 -0.82 17.09
CA GLU A 5 -29.94 -2.11 17.60
C GLU A 5 -30.35 -3.03 16.45
N ASP A 6 -31.04 -2.50 15.45
CA ASP A 6 -31.36 -3.22 14.20
C ASP A 6 -30.08 -3.67 13.46
N MET A 7 -29.03 -2.85 13.49
CA MET A 7 -27.75 -3.19 12.89
C MET A 7 -26.96 -4.22 13.67
N ARG A 8 -26.98 -4.16 15.01
CA ARG A 8 -26.40 -5.21 15.88
C ARG A 8 -27.08 -6.56 15.65
N ASN A 9 -28.41 -6.57 15.54
CA ASN A 9 -29.18 -7.78 15.25
C ASN A 9 -28.78 -8.36 13.88
N LYS A 10 -28.72 -7.54 12.83
CA LYS A 10 -28.27 -8.00 11.50
C LYS A 10 -26.84 -8.55 11.48
N ILE A 11 -25.93 -7.99 12.28
CA ILE A 11 -24.57 -8.54 12.41
C ILE A 11 -24.62 -9.91 13.07
N SER A 12 -25.39 -10.06 14.16
CA SER A 12 -25.57 -11.35 14.83
C SER A 12 -26.16 -12.41 13.90
N ASP A 13 -27.14 -12.05 13.07
CA ASP A 13 -27.77 -12.96 12.10
C ASP A 13 -26.76 -13.41 11.01
N LEU A 14 -25.93 -12.47 10.51
CA LEU A 14 -24.89 -12.78 9.53
C LEU A 14 -23.76 -13.61 10.11
N GLU A 15 -23.38 -13.37 11.36
CA GLU A 15 -22.40 -14.20 12.09
C GLU A 15 -22.93 -15.63 12.28
N GLY A 16 -24.22 -15.78 12.62
CA GLY A 16 -24.88 -17.07 12.67
C GLY A 16 -24.88 -17.78 11.31
N THR A 17 -25.21 -17.05 10.24
CA THR A 17 -25.20 -17.57 8.86
C THR A 17 -23.81 -18.04 8.43
N ILE A 18 -22.75 -17.31 8.80
CA ILE A 18 -21.36 -17.71 8.54
C ILE A 18 -21.01 -19.00 9.28
N GLU A 19 -21.47 -19.15 10.52
CA GLU A 19 -21.19 -20.35 11.31
C GLU A 19 -21.93 -21.58 10.77
N GLU A 20 -23.17 -21.42 10.32
CA GLU A 20 -23.91 -22.47 9.60
C GLU A 20 -23.23 -22.82 8.28
N TYR A 21 -22.79 -21.79 7.55
CA TYR A 21 -22.08 -21.98 6.30
C TYR A 21 -20.78 -22.78 6.48
N LYS A 22 -19.99 -22.54 7.54
CA LYS A 22 -18.79 -23.32 7.84
C LYS A 22 -19.07 -24.82 7.94
N ARG A 23 -20.21 -25.21 8.54
CA ARG A 23 -20.60 -26.62 8.71
C ARG A 23 -20.92 -27.31 7.38
N ILE A 24 -21.29 -26.54 6.36
CA ILE A 24 -21.64 -27.03 5.02
C ILE A 24 -20.45 -26.86 4.05
N SER A 25 -19.52 -25.95 4.37
CA SER A 25 -18.41 -25.54 3.52
C SER A 25 -17.46 -26.69 3.12
N GLU A 26 -17.34 -27.72 3.96
CA GLU A 26 -16.55 -28.93 3.68
C GLU A 26 -17.12 -29.79 2.54
N LYS A 27 -18.41 -29.63 2.21
CA LYS A 27 -19.10 -30.40 1.17
C LYS A 27 -19.20 -29.65 -0.17
N LEU A 28 -18.72 -28.42 -0.23
CA LEU A 28 -18.84 -27.56 -1.41
C LEU A 28 -17.54 -27.54 -2.23
N PRO A 29 -17.62 -27.42 -3.58
CA PRO A 29 -16.47 -27.14 -4.43
C PRO A 29 -15.71 -25.90 -3.97
N THR A 30 -14.39 -25.92 -4.12
CA THR A 30 -13.48 -24.89 -3.58
C THR A 30 -13.77 -23.50 -4.15
N GLU A 31 -14.14 -23.39 -5.43
CA GLU A 31 -14.48 -22.09 -6.04
C GLU A 31 -15.76 -21.50 -5.45
N ILE A 32 -16.79 -22.33 -5.26
CA ILE A 32 -18.05 -21.91 -4.64
C ILE A 32 -17.77 -21.49 -3.19
N ASN A 33 -16.90 -22.24 -2.52
CA ASN A 33 -16.59 -21.97 -1.13
C ASN A 33 -15.93 -20.60 -0.94
N TYR A 34 -14.94 -20.32 -1.78
CA TYR A 34 -14.25 -19.04 -1.81
C TYR A 34 -15.17 -17.86 -2.09
N ILE A 35 -16.08 -17.98 -3.07
CA ILE A 35 -16.99 -16.90 -3.46
C ILE A 35 -17.97 -16.58 -2.32
N VAL A 36 -18.64 -17.60 -1.76
CA VAL A 36 -19.65 -17.39 -0.72
C VAL A 36 -19.02 -16.85 0.56
N GLN A 37 -17.86 -17.38 0.95
CA GLN A 37 -17.13 -16.90 2.12
C GLN A 37 -16.69 -15.44 1.96
N ASN A 38 -16.20 -15.05 0.78
CA ASN A 38 -15.87 -13.65 0.49
C ASN A 38 -17.09 -12.73 0.54
N LEU A 39 -18.23 -13.17 -0.01
CA LEU A 39 -19.45 -12.37 -0.03
C LEU A 39 -19.99 -12.13 1.39
N LEU A 40 -20.05 -13.18 2.20
CA LEU A 40 -20.47 -13.08 3.60
C LEU A 40 -19.53 -12.19 4.43
N ASN A 41 -18.21 -12.36 4.26
CA ASN A 41 -17.22 -11.53 4.94
C ASN A 41 -17.32 -10.05 4.51
N HIS A 42 -17.56 -9.78 3.23
CA HIS A 42 -17.74 -8.43 2.72
C HIS A 42 -19.00 -7.78 3.33
N GLN A 43 -20.12 -8.50 3.36
CA GLN A 43 -21.37 -8.01 3.95
C GLN A 43 -21.24 -7.75 5.45
N LEU A 44 -20.58 -8.65 6.18
CA LEU A 44 -20.30 -8.50 7.60
C LEU A 44 -19.41 -7.27 7.87
N ASN A 45 -18.35 -7.08 7.08
CA ASN A 45 -17.46 -5.93 7.21
C ASN A 45 -18.18 -4.61 6.88
N ASP A 46 -19.04 -4.58 5.87
CA ASP A 46 -19.84 -3.38 5.54
C ASP A 46 -20.80 -3.03 6.68
N LEU A 47 -21.53 -4.00 7.24
CA LEU A 47 -22.42 -3.76 8.38
C LEU A 47 -21.66 -3.34 9.63
N ARG A 48 -20.51 -3.97 9.93
CA ARG A 48 -19.64 -3.57 11.04
C ARG A 48 -19.14 -2.14 10.87
N PHE A 49 -18.68 -1.77 9.67
CA PHE A 49 -18.22 -0.42 9.36
C PHE A 49 -19.35 0.62 9.51
N ARG A 50 -20.55 0.30 9.03
CA ARG A 50 -21.71 1.17 9.22
C ARG A 50 -22.09 1.25 10.71
N LEU A 51 -22.07 0.14 11.44
CA LEU A 51 -22.40 0.13 12.87
C LEU A 51 -21.39 1.01 13.61
N GLU A 52 -20.10 0.84 13.31
CA GLU A 52 -19.02 1.70 13.79
C GLU A 52 -19.39 3.16 13.59
N ARG A 53 -19.72 3.56 12.35
CA ARG A 53 -20.16 4.93 11.98
C ARG A 53 -21.34 5.45 12.81
N PHE A 54 -22.32 4.60 13.16
CA PHE A 54 -23.49 5.00 13.96
C PHE A 54 -23.24 4.97 15.47
N THR A 55 -22.34 4.12 15.95
CA THR A 55 -22.01 3.96 17.38
C THR A 55 -20.86 4.86 17.83
N PHE A 56 -20.15 5.50 16.90
CA PHE A 56 -19.14 6.49 17.27
C PHE A 56 -19.80 7.61 18.08
N LEU A 57 -19.42 7.70 19.35
CA LEU A 57 -19.41 8.96 20.08
C LEU A 57 -18.60 9.92 19.22
N LYS A 58 -19.26 10.93 18.66
CA LYS A 58 -18.60 11.98 17.87
C LYS A 58 -17.49 12.57 18.74
N THR A 59 -16.25 12.24 18.43
CA THR A 59 -15.12 13.04 18.89
C THR A 59 -15.26 14.44 18.32
N GLU A 60 -14.91 15.49 19.07
CA GLU A 60 -14.97 16.87 18.58
C GLU A 60 -13.99 17.16 17.43
N LYS A 61 -13.04 16.24 17.15
CA LYS A 61 -11.92 16.45 16.23
C LYS A 61 -12.19 15.81 14.87
N GLN A 62 -12.10 16.63 13.82
CA GLN A 62 -12.25 16.24 12.43
C GLN A 62 -10.91 16.34 11.68
N CYS A 63 -10.60 15.35 10.86
CA CYS A 63 -9.43 15.36 9.99
C CYS A 63 -9.57 16.44 8.91
N THR A 64 -8.58 17.31 8.77
CA THR A 64 -8.57 18.42 7.81
C THR A 64 -8.50 17.96 6.35
N GLU A 65 -7.91 16.79 6.08
CA GLU A 65 -7.69 16.30 4.71
C GLU A 65 -8.85 15.46 4.18
N CYS A 66 -9.36 14.51 4.97
CA CYS A 66 -10.42 13.60 4.52
C CYS A 66 -11.80 13.92 5.11
N ASN A 67 -11.91 14.94 5.96
CA ASN A 67 -13.14 15.33 6.67
C ASN A 67 -13.78 14.22 7.52
N ASN A 68 -13.06 13.13 7.80
CA ASN A 68 -13.51 12.08 8.70
C ASN A 68 -13.25 12.45 10.16
N TRP A 69 -14.16 12.03 11.03
CA TRP A 69 -14.00 12.15 12.49
C TRP A 69 -12.88 11.23 12.97
N ILE A 70 -12.01 11.73 13.85
CA ILE A 70 -10.84 10.99 14.36
C ILE A 70 -11.28 10.19 15.58
N LYS A 71 -11.05 8.88 15.61
CA LYS A 71 -11.51 8.02 16.72
C LYS A 71 -10.91 8.50 18.06
N GLU A 72 -11.65 8.36 19.15
CA GLU A 72 -11.19 8.79 20.49
C GLU A 72 -9.95 8.02 20.96
N SER A 73 -9.80 6.78 20.48
CA SER A 73 -8.61 5.96 20.68
C SER A 73 -7.41 6.37 19.82
N GLU A 74 -7.61 7.23 18.81
CA GLU A 74 -6.54 7.72 17.94
C GLU A 74 -6.08 9.09 18.43
N GLU A 75 -4.80 9.23 18.74
CA GLU A 75 -4.21 10.55 18.98
C GLU A 75 -4.10 11.29 17.63
N PRO A 76 -4.80 12.42 17.44
CA PRO A 76 -4.73 13.17 16.20
C PRO A 76 -3.33 13.75 16.02
N VAL A 77 -2.74 13.56 14.84
CA VAL A 77 -1.45 14.16 14.54
C VAL A 77 -1.67 15.62 14.22
N GLN A 78 -1.19 16.50 15.11
CA GLN A 78 -1.20 17.94 14.91
C GLN A 78 0.07 18.35 14.17
N LEU A 79 -0.08 18.73 12.90
CA LEU A 79 1.02 19.29 12.13
C LEU A 79 0.97 20.81 12.23
N ASN A 80 2.05 21.38 12.75
CA ASN A 80 2.26 22.82 12.83
C ASN A 80 3.20 23.24 11.70
N TYR A 81 2.64 23.60 10.55
CA TYR A 81 3.45 24.12 9.45
C TYR A 81 3.71 25.62 9.64
N GLN A 82 4.97 25.96 9.94
CA GLN A 82 5.48 27.33 9.85
C GLN A 82 6.23 27.50 8.53
N TYR A 83 5.52 27.78 7.44
CA TYR A 83 6.13 28.18 6.18
C TYR A 83 5.88 29.65 5.93
N ASN A 84 6.89 30.53 6.11
CA ASN A 84 7.03 31.93 5.63
C ASN A 84 5.77 32.83 5.56
N LYS A 85 4.66 32.42 6.16
CA LYS A 85 3.38 33.11 6.26
C LYS A 85 3.19 33.44 7.73
N THR A 86 2.66 34.62 7.96
CA THR A 86 2.45 35.23 9.28
C THR A 86 1.49 34.47 10.20
N ARG A 87 0.89 33.35 9.76
CA ARG A 87 0.06 32.48 10.61
C ARG A 87 0.43 31.00 10.41
N PRO A 88 0.72 30.26 11.49
CA PRO A 88 0.89 28.81 11.42
C PRO A 88 -0.41 28.16 10.95
N ILE A 89 -0.30 27.20 10.02
CA ILE A 89 -1.45 26.37 9.63
C ILE A 89 -1.42 25.17 10.58
N HIS A 90 -2.41 25.10 11.47
CA HIS A 90 -2.66 23.94 12.31
C HIS A 90 -3.50 22.94 11.53
N MET A 91 -2.91 21.81 11.17
CA MET A 91 -3.63 20.71 10.51
C MET A 91 -3.82 19.57 11.49
N THR A 92 -5.04 19.05 11.58
CA THR A 92 -5.37 17.88 12.39
C THR A 92 -5.59 16.72 11.44
N LEU A 93 -4.74 15.69 11.50
CA LEU A 93 -4.83 14.54 10.60
C LEU A 93 -5.20 13.27 11.35
N CYS A 94 -6.03 12.43 10.71
CA CYS A 94 -6.21 11.05 11.16
C CYS A 94 -4.96 10.21 10.82
N THR A 95 -4.80 9.09 11.53
CA THR A 95 -3.69 8.15 11.35
C THR A 95 -3.55 7.68 9.89
N ASN A 96 -4.67 7.43 9.21
CA ASN A 96 -4.70 7.03 7.80
C ASN A 96 -4.11 8.10 6.87
N CYS A 97 -4.54 9.36 7.01
CA CYS A 97 -4.02 10.46 6.21
C CYS A 97 -2.53 10.71 6.47
N MET A 98 -2.11 10.63 7.73
CA MET A 98 -0.69 10.73 8.08
C MET A 98 0.12 9.61 7.41
N SER A 99 -0.35 8.36 7.52
CA SER A 99 0.32 7.20 6.90
C SER A 99 0.42 7.29 5.38
N ALA A 100 -0.51 8.00 4.72
CA ALA A 100 -0.47 8.24 3.28
C ALA A 100 0.55 9.33 2.93
N ILE A 101 0.64 10.39 3.75
CA ILE A 101 1.63 11.47 3.59
C ILE A 101 3.05 10.94 3.80
N ASP A 102 3.26 10.07 4.79
CA ASP A 102 4.57 9.46 5.09
C ASP A 102 5.11 8.60 3.94
N LYS A 103 4.24 8.12 3.05
CA LYS A 103 4.61 7.35 1.86
C LYS A 103 4.99 8.24 0.67
N VAL A 104 4.84 9.55 0.77
CA VAL A 104 5.27 10.51 -0.24
C VAL A 104 6.69 10.97 0.05
N MET A 105 7.57 10.80 -0.92
CA MET A 105 8.99 11.13 -0.83
C MET A 105 9.44 11.99 -2.00
N VAL A 106 10.52 12.75 -1.84
CA VAL A 106 11.15 13.43 -2.98
C VAL A 106 12.07 12.48 -3.73
N THR A 107 12.36 12.76 -5.01
CA THR A 107 13.25 11.91 -5.82
C THR A 107 14.62 11.65 -5.17
N ASN A 108 15.16 12.63 -4.45
CA ASN A 108 16.45 12.51 -3.77
C ASN A 108 16.43 11.53 -2.59
N GLU A 109 15.26 11.28 -2.01
CA GLU A 109 15.05 10.27 -0.95
C GLU A 109 14.67 8.92 -1.56
N ALA A 110 13.83 8.95 -2.60
CA ALA A 110 13.32 7.76 -3.27
C ALA A 110 14.43 6.96 -3.98
N GLU A 111 15.29 7.64 -4.74
CA GLU A 111 16.33 6.99 -5.54
C GLU A 111 17.30 6.16 -4.67
N PRO A 112 17.94 6.70 -3.61
CA PRO A 112 18.82 5.91 -2.77
C PRO A 112 18.06 4.84 -1.97
N LYS A 113 16.86 5.13 -1.46
CA LYS A 113 16.04 4.16 -0.71
C LYS A 113 15.72 2.90 -1.51
N TRP A 114 15.63 3.03 -2.84
CA TRP A 114 15.29 1.94 -3.76
C TRP A 114 16.49 1.46 -4.59
N GLY A 115 17.72 1.87 -4.27
CA GLY A 115 18.93 1.46 -4.99
C GLY A 115 18.96 1.91 -6.46
N LEU A 116 18.26 3.01 -6.79
CA LEU A 116 18.28 3.61 -8.12
C LEU A 116 19.45 4.60 -8.24
N ARG A 117 19.92 4.81 -9.48
CA ARG A 117 20.93 5.84 -9.75
C ARG A 117 20.28 7.23 -9.64
N PRO A 118 20.98 8.24 -9.10
CA PRO A 118 20.47 9.60 -9.06
C PRO A 118 20.03 10.08 -10.46
N GLY A 119 18.85 10.68 -10.55
CA GLY A 119 18.27 11.17 -11.80
C GLY A 119 17.53 10.13 -12.65
N THR A 120 17.51 8.85 -12.23
CA THR A 120 16.76 7.80 -12.94
C THR A 120 15.28 8.15 -13.05
N ILE A 121 14.67 8.62 -11.95
CA ILE A 121 13.23 8.94 -11.92
C ILE A 121 12.93 10.13 -12.83
N LYS A 122 13.83 11.12 -12.85
CA LYS A 122 13.72 12.27 -13.76
C LYS A 122 13.80 11.84 -15.21
N GLN A 123 14.75 10.97 -15.56
CA GLN A 123 14.91 10.48 -16.92
C GLN A 123 13.70 9.65 -17.38
N ASP A 124 13.23 8.70 -16.57
CA ASP A 124 12.07 7.86 -16.92
C ASP A 124 10.78 8.66 -17.08
N ARG A 125 10.64 9.76 -16.34
CA ARG A 125 9.58 10.75 -16.53
C ARG A 125 9.69 11.46 -17.89
N HIS A 126 10.88 11.95 -18.27
CA HIS A 126 11.08 12.63 -19.56
C HIS A 126 10.84 11.68 -20.74
N LEU A 127 11.13 10.39 -20.57
CA LEU A 127 10.85 9.34 -21.54
C LEU A 127 9.36 8.91 -21.57
N GLY A 128 8.49 9.54 -20.78
CA GLY A 128 7.05 9.26 -20.75
C GLY A 128 6.66 7.94 -20.07
N LYS A 129 7.60 7.19 -19.47
CA LYS A 129 7.33 5.86 -18.88
C LYS A 129 6.48 5.92 -17.61
N LEU A 130 6.40 7.10 -16.99
CA LEU A 130 5.69 7.32 -15.73
C LEU A 130 4.38 8.11 -15.91
N LYS A 131 3.97 8.39 -17.15
CA LYS A 131 2.84 9.27 -17.45
C LYS A 131 1.53 8.83 -16.77
N VAL A 132 1.27 7.52 -16.75
CA VAL A 132 0.09 6.94 -16.08
C VAL A 132 0.07 7.26 -14.58
N PHE A 133 1.23 7.24 -13.91
CA PHE A 133 1.34 7.59 -12.50
C PHE A 133 1.22 9.10 -12.24
N GLU A 134 1.60 9.94 -13.22
CA GLU A 134 1.38 11.38 -13.16
C GLU A 134 -0.11 11.72 -13.29
N GLU A 135 -0.81 11.07 -14.22
CA GLU A 135 -2.26 11.23 -14.42
C GLU A 135 -3.07 10.79 -13.19
N MET A 136 -2.61 9.75 -12.49
CA MET A 136 -3.18 9.32 -11.21
C MET A 136 -2.80 10.21 -10.01
N GLY A 137 -1.97 11.24 -10.22
CA GLY A 137 -1.53 12.15 -9.16
C GLY A 137 -0.52 11.55 -8.17
N LEU A 138 0.03 10.37 -8.46
CA LEU A 138 1.04 9.70 -7.62
C LEU A 138 2.44 10.28 -7.80
N ILE A 139 2.65 11.05 -8.88
CA ILE A 139 3.86 11.85 -9.12
C ILE A 139 3.42 13.30 -9.34
N LYS A 140 4.03 14.24 -8.62
CA LYS A 140 3.75 15.67 -8.78
C LYS A 140 5.03 16.50 -8.74
N SER A 141 5.21 17.37 -9.73
CA SER A 141 6.26 18.38 -9.72
C SER A 141 5.82 19.61 -8.92
N THR A 142 6.59 19.93 -7.88
CA THR A 142 6.45 21.17 -7.09
C THR A 142 7.71 21.99 -7.26
N GLY A 143 7.75 22.82 -8.30
CA GLY A 143 8.89 23.68 -8.64
C GLY A 143 10.17 22.87 -8.82
N ARG A 144 11.10 23.01 -7.87
CA ARG A 144 12.42 22.36 -7.89
C ARG A 144 12.37 20.85 -7.55
N TYR A 145 11.32 20.40 -6.87
CA TYR A 145 11.23 19.03 -6.35
C TYR A 145 10.14 18.24 -7.06
N ILE A 146 10.38 16.94 -7.22
CA ILE A 146 9.38 15.99 -7.69
C ILE A 146 9.04 15.11 -6.50
N LYS A 147 7.76 15.12 -6.12
CA LYS A 147 7.18 14.25 -5.10
C LYS A 147 6.67 12.99 -5.77
N ILE A 148 6.97 11.84 -5.19
CA ILE A 148 6.58 10.53 -5.67
C ILE A 148 6.02 9.71 -4.50
N HIS A 149 4.89 9.06 -4.74
CA HIS A 149 4.30 8.14 -3.77
C HIS A 149 4.98 6.77 -3.85
N GLU A 150 5.18 6.11 -2.71
CA GLU A 150 5.84 4.80 -2.60
C GLU A 150 5.23 3.71 -3.51
N ILE A 151 3.92 3.77 -3.76
CA ILE A 151 3.22 2.85 -4.69
C ILE A 151 3.89 2.84 -6.07
N VAL A 152 4.36 3.97 -6.57
CA VAL A 152 5.03 4.03 -7.88
C VAL A 152 6.33 3.22 -7.85
N MET A 153 7.05 3.26 -6.72
CA MET A 153 8.28 2.51 -6.54
C MET A 153 8.02 1.00 -6.55
N ARG A 154 7.01 0.56 -5.80
CA ARG A 154 6.56 -0.84 -5.77
C ARG A 154 6.03 -1.33 -7.12
N ALA A 155 5.17 -0.55 -7.77
CA ALA A 155 4.51 -1.00 -8.98
C ALA A 155 5.44 -1.04 -10.21
N TYR A 156 6.35 -0.07 -10.33
CA TYR A 156 7.15 0.10 -11.55
C TYR A 156 8.64 -0.24 -11.38
N TYR A 157 9.26 0.11 -10.25
CA TYR A 157 10.71 -0.06 -10.06
C TYR A 157 11.05 -1.41 -9.41
N GLU A 158 10.27 -1.88 -8.43
CA GLU A 158 10.52 -3.14 -7.73
C GLU A 158 10.63 -4.35 -8.67
N PRO A 159 9.72 -4.56 -9.65
CA PRO A 159 9.83 -5.70 -10.56
C PRO A 159 11.11 -5.63 -11.41
N LYS A 160 11.50 -4.42 -11.86
CA LYS A 160 12.68 -4.19 -12.69
C LYS A 160 13.99 -4.43 -11.94
N LEU A 161 14.00 -4.14 -10.64
CA LEU A 161 15.15 -4.42 -9.77
C LEU A 161 15.30 -5.92 -9.53
N LEU A 162 14.20 -6.63 -9.29
CA LEU A 162 14.19 -8.09 -9.12
C LEU A 162 14.65 -8.81 -10.40
N GLU A 163 14.21 -8.35 -11.57
CA GLU A 163 14.67 -8.89 -12.86
C GLU A 163 16.17 -8.68 -13.09
N ARG A 164 16.70 -7.49 -12.76
CA ARG A 164 18.13 -7.20 -12.84
C ARG A 164 18.94 -8.08 -11.90
N GLY A 165 18.48 -8.29 -10.67
CA GLY A 165 19.11 -9.18 -9.70
C GLY A 165 19.10 -10.65 -10.13
N ARG A 166 18.05 -11.11 -10.82
CA ARG A 166 18.02 -12.48 -11.39
C ARG A 166 18.98 -12.64 -12.56
N LYS A 167 19.10 -11.64 -13.42
CA LYS A 167 20.03 -11.67 -14.57
C LYS A 167 21.49 -11.67 -14.12
N SER A 168 21.85 -10.86 -13.12
CA SER A 168 23.21 -10.83 -12.57
C SER A 168 23.60 -12.13 -11.86
N LYS A 169 22.66 -12.77 -11.15
CA LYS A 169 22.89 -14.10 -10.55
C LYS A 169 23.06 -15.20 -11.59
N LYS A 170 22.31 -15.14 -12.70
CA LYS A 170 22.45 -16.10 -13.82
C LYS A 170 23.77 -15.94 -14.58
N SER A 171 24.24 -14.71 -14.79
CA SER A 171 25.56 -14.49 -15.41
C SER A 171 26.70 -14.91 -14.48
N ALA A 172 26.62 -14.62 -13.18
CA ALA A 172 27.63 -15.05 -12.21
C ALA A 172 27.74 -16.58 -12.09
N ASN A 173 26.62 -17.31 -12.14
CA ASN A 173 26.66 -18.79 -12.14
C ASN A 173 27.20 -19.38 -13.46
N LYS A 174 27.05 -18.67 -14.58
CA LYS A 174 27.59 -19.10 -15.87
C LYS A 174 29.12 -18.94 -15.91
N ASP A 175 29.63 -17.83 -15.39
CA ASP A 175 31.07 -17.59 -15.30
C ASP A 175 31.78 -18.60 -14.37
N VAL A 176 31.12 -19.06 -13.30
CA VAL A 176 31.66 -20.10 -12.39
C VAL A 176 31.67 -21.49 -13.05
N GLN A 177 30.68 -21.82 -13.87
CA GLN A 177 30.67 -23.08 -14.63
C GLN A 177 31.77 -23.11 -15.69
N ASP A 178 31.95 -22.01 -16.43
CA ASP A 178 32.98 -21.92 -17.47
C ASP A 178 34.41 -21.96 -16.88
N THR A 179 34.64 -21.45 -15.65
CA THR A 179 35.95 -21.60 -14.98
C THR A 179 36.25 -23.01 -14.48
N ASN A 180 35.24 -23.78 -14.08
CA ASN A 180 35.45 -25.15 -13.63
C ASN A 180 35.70 -26.12 -14.80
N THR A 181 35.10 -25.87 -15.97
CA THR A 181 35.31 -26.72 -17.16
C THR A 181 36.72 -26.55 -17.74
N VAL A 182 37.33 -25.36 -17.61
CA VAL A 182 38.71 -25.14 -18.08
C VAL A 182 39.74 -25.83 -17.16
N GLN A 183 39.49 -25.92 -15.85
CA GLN A 183 40.41 -26.58 -14.91
C GLN A 183 40.36 -28.11 -14.95
N GLU A 184 39.26 -28.72 -15.40
CA GLU A 184 39.17 -30.19 -15.57
C GLU A 184 39.91 -30.66 -16.83
N VAL A 185 39.88 -29.91 -17.93
CA VAL A 185 40.57 -30.28 -19.18
C VAL A 185 42.10 -30.18 -19.07
N GLU A 186 42.63 -29.31 -18.19
CA GLU A 186 44.07 -29.21 -17.94
C GLU A 186 44.62 -30.31 -17.03
N ARG A 187 43.77 -30.96 -16.21
CA ARG A 187 44.18 -32.09 -15.36
C ARG A 187 44.14 -33.45 -16.04
N GLU A 188 43.36 -33.61 -17.11
CA GLU A 188 43.34 -34.85 -17.89
C GLU A 188 44.45 -34.92 -18.97
N ASN A 189 45.16 -33.81 -19.20
CA ASN A 189 46.25 -33.71 -20.19
C ASN A 189 47.66 -33.60 -19.56
N SER A 190 47.81 -33.84 -18.24
CA SER A 190 49.11 -33.89 -17.54
C SER A 190 49.45 -35.29 -17.03
#